data_AF-A0A2D9DKF5-F1
#
_entry.id   AF-A0A2D9DKF5-F1
#
_cell.length_a   1.000
_cell.length_b   1.000
_cell.length_c   1.000
_cell.angle_alpha   90.00
_cell.angle_beta   90.00
_cell.angle_gamma   90.00
#
_symmetry.space_group_name_H-M   'P 1'
#
loop_
_entity.id
_entity.type
_entity.pdbx_description
1 polymer ?
#
loop_
_entity_poly.entity_id
_entity_poly.type
_entity_poly.pdbx_seq_one_letter_code
_entity_poly.pdbx_strand_id
1 'polypeptide(L)'
;KKQVGEDLGERMQNAFAEGFNLGYSKIIIIGSDLYDIETKDLEQAFKVLNNHEIVIGPAEDGGYYLLGMKQLHPKLFKNKNWGTATVLQDTINELKKSNYKLLEKRNDVDLYSDIKDHPAFIPFFKV
;
A
#
# COMPACT_ATOMS: atom_id res chain seq x y z
N LYS A 1 -6.15 -5.50 -15.85
CA LYS A 1 -6.13 -4.26 -16.68
C LYS A 1 -4.79 -3.57 -16.48
N LYS A 2 -4.25 -2.84 -17.46
CA LYS A 2 -3.05 -2.02 -17.24
C LYS A 2 -3.40 -0.80 -16.39
N GLN A 3 -2.47 -0.35 -15.55
CA GLN A 3 -2.60 0.90 -14.81
C GLN A 3 -2.55 2.10 -15.77
N VAL A 4 -3.21 3.20 -15.42
CA VAL A 4 -3.32 4.41 -16.26
C VAL A 4 -2.96 5.64 -15.41
N GLY A 5 -2.02 6.45 -15.87
CA GLY A 5 -1.52 7.64 -15.16
C GLY A 5 -0.03 7.87 -15.44
N GLU A 6 0.40 9.13 -15.42
CA GLU A 6 1.77 9.53 -15.74
C GLU A 6 2.77 9.06 -14.68
N ASP A 7 2.37 9.12 -13.41
CA ASP A 7 3.15 8.65 -12.25
C ASP A 7 2.41 7.60 -11.41
N LEU A 8 3.06 7.11 -10.35
CA LEU A 8 2.49 6.11 -9.45
C LEU A 8 1.24 6.62 -8.71
N GLY A 9 1.24 7.88 -8.30
CA GLY A 9 0.12 8.52 -7.61
C GLY A 9 -1.12 8.57 -8.48
N GLU A 10 -0.98 9.04 -9.72
CA GLU A 10 -2.08 9.08 -10.69
C GLU A 10 -2.62 7.69 -10.99
N ARG A 11 -1.74 6.69 -11.13
CA ARG A 11 -2.15 5.30 -11.34
C ARG A 11 -2.99 4.76 -10.20
N MET A 12 -2.57 4.99 -8.95
CA MET A 12 -3.34 4.58 -7.77
C MET A 12 -4.65 5.37 -7.65
N GLN A 13 -4.63 6.69 -7.87
CA GLN A 13 -5.84 7.52 -7.83
C GLN A 13 -6.88 7.04 -8.84
N ASN A 14 -6.45 6.75 -10.07
CA ASN A 14 -7.33 6.28 -11.13
C ASN A 14 -7.90 4.88 -10.83
N ALA A 15 -7.10 3.99 -10.23
CA ALA A 15 -7.57 2.68 -9.78
C ALA A 15 -8.67 2.79 -8.70
N PHE A 16 -8.49 3.67 -7.70
CA PHE A 16 -9.53 3.95 -6.72
C PHE A 16 -10.78 4.56 -7.37
N ALA A 17 -10.61 5.58 -8.21
CA ALA A 17 -11.73 6.24 -8.88
C ALA A 17 -12.55 5.26 -9.72
N GLU A 18 -11.89 4.36 -10.47
CA GLU A 18 -12.55 3.31 -11.24
C GLU A 18 -13.34 2.36 -10.32
N GLY A 19 -12.73 1.85 -9.24
CA GLY A 19 -13.43 0.96 -8.32
C GLY A 19 -14.65 1.63 -7.66
N PHE A 20 -14.54 2.89 -7.26
CA PHE A 20 -15.68 3.62 -6.69
C PHE A 20 -16.78 3.86 -7.73
N ASN A 21 -16.42 4.18 -8.99
CA ASN A 21 -17.38 4.32 -10.08
C ASN A 21 -18.11 3.00 -10.43
N LEU A 22 -17.48 1.85 -10.16
CA LEU A 22 -18.09 0.52 -10.28
C LEU A 22 -19.01 0.16 -9.09
N GLY A 23 -19.12 1.03 -8.09
CA GLY A 23 -20.01 0.85 -6.94
C GLY A 23 -19.39 0.14 -5.73
N TYR A 24 -18.08 -0.12 -5.73
CA TYR A 24 -17.41 -0.68 -4.56
C TYR A 24 -17.31 0.37 -3.43
N SER A 25 -17.54 -0.05 -2.18
CA SER A 25 -17.55 0.85 -1.01
C SER A 25 -16.28 0.78 -0.15
N LYS A 26 -15.44 -0.25 -0.36
CA LYS A 26 -14.14 -0.43 0.28
C LYS A 26 -13.20 -0.98 -0.77
N ILE A 27 -12.10 -0.29 -1.00
CA ILE A 27 -11.09 -0.69 -1.97
C ILE A 27 -9.74 -0.66 -1.25
N ILE A 28 -8.91 -1.64 -1.56
CA ILE A 28 -7.50 -1.68 -1.16
C ILE A 28 -6.65 -1.84 -2.42
N ILE A 29 -5.50 -1.18 -2.45
CA ILE A 29 -4.39 -1.38 -3.38
C ILE A 29 -3.26 -2.00 -2.59
N ILE A 30 -2.60 -2.99 -3.19
CA ILE A 30 -1.42 -3.63 -2.63
C ILE A 30 -0.27 -3.62 -3.63
N GLY A 31 0.97 -3.57 -3.11
CA GLY A 31 2.16 -3.98 -3.82
C GLY A 31 2.14 -5.48 -4.13
N SER A 32 2.97 -5.92 -5.06
CA SER A 32 3.10 -7.34 -5.46
C SER A 32 4.45 -7.95 -5.03
N ASP A 33 5.24 -7.17 -4.32
CA ASP A 33 6.62 -7.35 -3.90
C ASP A 33 6.74 -7.83 -2.44
N LEU A 34 5.65 -8.32 -1.85
CA LEU A 34 5.65 -8.89 -0.50
C LEU A 34 5.55 -10.41 -0.58
N TYR A 35 6.62 -11.07 -0.20
CA TYR A 35 6.67 -12.53 -0.16
C TYR A 35 5.70 -13.13 0.86
N ASP A 36 5.52 -12.46 2.01
CA ASP A 36 4.85 -13.00 3.19
C ASP A 36 3.39 -12.53 3.37
N ILE A 37 2.82 -11.81 2.39
CA ILE A 37 1.45 -11.32 2.48
C ILE A 37 0.46 -12.49 2.40
N GLU A 38 -0.43 -12.58 3.39
CA GLU A 38 -1.41 -13.66 3.52
C GLU A 38 -2.84 -13.12 3.40
N THR A 39 -3.80 -14.02 3.14
CA THR A 39 -5.23 -13.67 3.09
C THR A 39 -5.70 -12.94 4.35
N LYS A 40 -5.20 -13.33 5.53
CA LYS A 40 -5.55 -12.71 6.82
C LYS A 40 -5.20 -11.21 6.88
N ASP A 41 -4.16 -10.78 6.16
CA ASP A 41 -3.72 -9.38 6.13
C ASP A 41 -4.73 -8.53 5.36
N LEU A 42 -5.20 -9.05 4.23
CA LEU A 42 -6.23 -8.40 3.41
C LEU A 42 -7.57 -8.34 4.16
N GLU A 43 -7.97 -9.44 4.82
CA GLU A 43 -9.17 -9.49 5.64
C GLU A 43 -9.11 -8.49 6.79
N GLN A 44 -7.96 -8.39 7.45
CA GLN A 44 -7.73 -7.41 8.51
C GLN A 44 -7.82 -5.98 7.97
N ALA A 45 -7.28 -5.69 6.80
CA ALA A 45 -7.39 -4.37 6.15
C ALA A 45 -8.87 -4.00 5.88
N PHE A 46 -9.66 -4.92 5.32
CA PHE A 46 -11.09 -4.70 5.10
C PHE A 46 -11.87 -4.55 6.43
N LYS A 47 -11.51 -5.32 7.44
CA LYS A 47 -12.10 -5.22 8.79
C LYS A 47 -11.83 -3.86 9.41
N VAL A 48 -10.62 -3.32 9.26
CA VAL A 48 -10.26 -1.98 9.72
C VAL A 48 -11.14 -0.92 9.04
N LEU A 49 -11.37 -1.05 7.73
CA LEU A 49 -12.25 -0.14 6.97
C LEU A 49 -13.72 -0.16 7.42
N ASN A 50 -14.16 -1.13 8.23
CA ASN A 50 -15.49 -1.06 8.88
C ASN A 50 -15.59 0.18 9.78
N ASN A 51 -14.51 0.52 10.49
CA ASN A 51 -14.50 1.55 11.54
C ASN A 51 -13.61 2.76 11.20
N HIS A 52 -12.80 2.67 10.15
CA HIS A 52 -11.88 3.73 9.71
C HIS A 52 -12.16 4.10 8.26
N GLU A 53 -11.87 5.35 7.87
CA GLU A 53 -11.97 5.81 6.48
C GLU A 53 -10.83 5.28 5.62
N ILE A 54 -9.65 5.15 6.21
CA ILE A 54 -8.41 4.79 5.53
C ILE A 54 -7.64 3.74 6.34
N VAL A 55 -7.01 2.81 5.64
CA VAL A 55 -6.06 1.84 6.20
C VAL A 55 -4.76 1.93 5.42
N ILE A 56 -3.63 1.89 6.11
CA ILE A 56 -2.29 1.92 5.50
C ILE A 56 -1.49 0.76 6.09
N GLY A 57 -0.87 -0.05 5.24
CA GLY A 57 0.15 -1.03 5.60
C GLY A 57 1.53 -0.42 5.36
N PRO A 58 2.27 0.00 6.41
CA PRO A 58 3.57 0.65 6.24
C PRO A 58 4.64 -0.32 5.72
N ALA A 59 5.48 0.13 4.79
CA ALA A 59 6.65 -0.62 4.34
C ALA A 59 7.91 -0.16 5.09
N GLU A 60 8.89 -1.05 5.24
CA GLU A 60 10.14 -0.79 5.97
C GLU A 60 10.96 0.36 5.39
N ASP A 61 10.96 0.46 4.06
CA ASP A 61 11.64 1.46 3.23
C ASP A 61 11.10 2.91 3.40
N GLY A 62 9.95 3.08 4.06
CA GLY A 62 9.28 4.37 4.27
C GLY A 62 8.13 4.67 3.32
N GLY A 63 7.77 3.71 2.46
CA GLY A 63 6.53 3.69 1.68
C GLY A 63 5.39 2.98 2.40
N TYR A 64 4.51 2.37 1.61
CA TYR A 64 3.45 1.50 2.09
C TYR A 64 3.18 0.39 1.08
N TYR A 65 3.06 -0.84 1.58
CA TYR A 65 2.67 -1.99 0.77
C TYR A 65 1.17 -2.07 0.54
N LEU A 66 0.37 -1.40 1.38
CA LEU A 66 -1.08 -1.42 1.31
C LEU A 66 -1.66 -0.03 1.57
N LEU A 67 -2.59 0.39 0.71
CA LEU A 67 -3.42 1.56 0.94
C LEU A 67 -4.88 1.18 0.68
N GLY A 68 -5.75 1.47 1.63
CA GLY A 68 -7.19 1.22 1.49
C GLY A 68 -8.02 2.41 1.93
N MET A 69 -9.16 2.60 1.29
CA MET A 69 -10.10 3.69 1.62
C MET A 69 -11.55 3.35 1.29
N LYS A 70 -12.47 4.05 1.98
CA LYS A 70 -13.92 3.99 1.73
C LYS A 70 -14.44 5.04 0.75
N GLN A 71 -13.66 6.09 0.52
CA GLN A 71 -13.97 7.18 -0.40
C GLN A 71 -12.67 7.68 -1.00
N LEU A 72 -12.73 8.25 -2.20
CA LEU A 72 -11.54 8.77 -2.86
C LEU A 72 -11.04 10.02 -2.12
N HIS A 73 -9.74 10.04 -1.80
CA HIS A 73 -9.06 11.22 -1.26
C HIS A 73 -7.98 11.71 -2.24
N PRO A 74 -8.32 12.50 -3.28
CA PRO A 74 -7.40 12.86 -4.36
C PRO A 74 -6.11 13.55 -3.88
N LYS A 75 -6.17 14.28 -2.76
CA LYS A 75 -5.01 14.97 -2.18
C LYS A 75 -3.91 14.00 -1.74
N LEU A 76 -4.24 12.75 -1.41
CA LEU A 76 -3.25 11.74 -1.04
C LEU A 76 -2.35 11.37 -2.20
N PHE A 77 -2.76 11.60 -3.44
CA PHE A 77 -2.01 11.20 -4.63
C PHE A 77 -1.21 12.34 -5.28
N LYS A 78 -1.26 13.55 -4.71
CA LYS A 78 -0.60 14.74 -5.27
C LYS A 78 0.65 15.12 -4.46
N ASN A 79 1.58 15.79 -5.15
CA ASN A 79 2.77 16.43 -4.57
C ASN A 79 3.59 15.50 -3.67
N LYS A 80 3.81 14.26 -4.10
CA LYS A 80 4.63 13.27 -3.40
C LYS A 80 5.82 12.90 -4.24
N ASN A 81 6.96 12.70 -3.59
CA ASN A 81 8.12 12.13 -4.24
C ASN A 81 8.00 10.60 -4.21
N TRP A 82 7.25 10.05 -5.16
CA TRP A 82 6.96 8.62 -5.25
C TRP A 82 8.24 7.78 -5.35
N GLY A 83 8.25 6.62 -4.68
CA GLY A 83 9.42 5.73 -4.64
C GLY A 83 10.52 6.19 -3.68
N THR A 84 10.17 7.00 -2.67
CA THR A 84 11.11 7.43 -1.63
C THR A 84 10.60 7.12 -0.23
N ALA A 85 11.52 7.10 0.74
CA ALA A 85 11.23 6.85 2.15
C ALA A 85 10.32 7.90 2.83
N THR A 86 10.01 9.02 2.17
CA THR A 86 9.15 10.07 2.75
C THR A 86 7.67 9.84 2.47
N VAL A 87 7.32 8.94 1.55
CA VAL A 87 5.96 8.77 1.02
C VAL A 87 4.94 8.49 2.12
N LEU A 88 5.27 7.62 3.08
CA LEU A 88 4.38 7.32 4.22
C LEU A 88 4.15 8.56 5.08
N GLN A 89 5.23 9.25 5.45
CA GLN A 89 5.17 10.41 6.33
C GLN A 89 4.39 11.56 5.67
N ASP A 90 4.63 11.80 4.38
CA ASP A 90 3.91 12.80 3.58
C ASP A 90 2.43 12.45 3.47
N THR A 91 2.10 11.16 3.34
CA THR A 91 0.72 10.68 3.32
C THR A 91 0.03 10.92 4.67
N ILE A 92 0.66 10.53 5.78
CA ILE A 92 0.12 10.73 7.14
C ILE A 92 -0.05 12.23 7.45
N ASN A 93 0.88 13.07 7.00
CA ASN A 93 0.81 14.52 7.19
C ASN A 93 -0.42 15.15 6.53
N GLU A 94 -0.91 14.56 5.43
CA GLU A 94 -2.16 15.01 4.79
C GLU A 94 -3.42 14.44 5.43
N LEU A 95 -3.28 13.42 6.28
CA LEU A 95 -4.37 12.74 6.98
C LEU A 95 -4.68 13.32 8.36
N LYS A 96 -4.13 14.49 8.73
CA LYS A 96 -4.20 15.10 10.08
C LYS A 96 -5.57 15.08 10.78
N LYS A 97 -6.68 15.09 10.04
CA LYS A 97 -8.06 15.02 10.57
C LYS A 97 -8.86 13.80 10.11
N SER A 98 -8.26 12.94 9.29
CA SER A 98 -8.90 11.75 8.74
C SER A 98 -8.84 10.60 9.73
N ASN A 99 -9.90 9.79 9.75
CA ASN A 99 -9.95 8.59 10.57
C ASN A 99 -9.19 7.46 9.84
N TYR A 100 -7.88 7.34 10.10
CA TYR A 100 -7.03 6.31 9.50
C TYR A 100 -6.46 5.34 10.53
N LYS A 101 -6.03 4.16 10.07
CA LYS A 101 -5.34 3.17 10.89
C LYS A 101 -4.12 2.61 10.16
N LEU A 102 -3.02 2.48 10.89
CA LEU A 102 -1.83 1.76 10.42
C LEU A 102 -1.96 0.27 10.80
N LEU A 103 -1.64 -0.61 9.84
CA LEU A 103 -1.43 -2.04 10.06
C LEU A 103 0.02 -2.29 10.52
N GLU A 104 0.36 -3.56 10.71
CA GLU A 104 1.73 -3.99 10.98
C GLU A 104 2.66 -3.61 9.81
N LYS A 105 3.86 -3.14 10.16
CA LYS A 105 4.90 -2.79 9.21
C LYS A 105 5.50 -4.07 8.61
N ARG A 106 5.76 -4.09 7.30
CA ARG A 106 6.37 -5.22 6.59
C ARG A 106 7.51 -4.77 5.69
N ASN A 107 8.35 -5.71 5.27
CA ASN A 107 9.43 -5.45 4.33
C ASN A 107 9.04 -5.89 2.92
N ASP A 108 9.18 -4.98 1.98
CA ASP A 108 8.98 -5.26 0.55
C ASP A 108 10.30 -5.80 -0.01
N VAL A 109 10.24 -6.65 -1.04
CA VAL A 109 11.43 -7.30 -1.62
C VAL A 109 11.97 -6.47 -2.79
N ASP A 110 12.98 -5.64 -2.51
CA ASP A 110 13.59 -4.73 -3.49
C ASP A 110 15.04 -5.10 -3.83
N LEU A 111 15.78 -5.48 -2.79
CA LEU A 111 17.22 -5.72 -2.81
C LEU A 111 17.52 -7.18 -2.48
N TYR A 112 18.69 -7.64 -2.92
CA TYR A 112 19.21 -8.95 -2.52
C TYR A 112 19.28 -9.12 -0.99
N SER A 113 19.56 -8.03 -0.26
CA SER A 113 19.58 -8.04 1.21
C SER A 113 18.26 -8.45 1.85
N ASP A 114 17.14 -8.26 1.16
CA ASP A 114 15.80 -8.53 1.72
C ASP A 114 15.50 -10.03 1.72
N ILE A 115 16.17 -10.79 0.84
CA ILE A 115 15.94 -12.22 0.64
C ILE A 115 17.13 -13.09 1.02
N LYS A 116 18.37 -12.55 1.10
CA LYS A 116 19.60 -13.35 1.26
C LYS A 116 19.59 -14.29 2.47
N ASP A 117 18.98 -13.85 3.58
CA ASP A 117 18.93 -14.60 4.84
C ASP A 117 17.56 -15.25 5.07
N HIS A 118 16.60 -15.06 4.15
CA HIS A 118 15.24 -15.53 4.32
C HIS A 118 15.15 -17.03 3.93
N PRO A 119 14.68 -17.91 4.84
CA PRO A 119 14.76 -19.38 4.67
C PRO A 119 14.17 -19.92 3.36
N ALA A 120 13.10 -19.30 2.86
CA ALA A 120 12.48 -19.70 1.60
C ALA A 120 13.36 -19.46 0.37
N PHE A 121 14.28 -18.49 0.43
CA PHE A 121 15.12 -18.10 -0.70
C PHE A 121 16.52 -18.72 -0.64
N ILE A 122 16.99 -19.13 0.54
CA ILE A 122 18.29 -19.79 0.75
C ILE A 122 18.57 -20.95 -0.23
N PRO A 123 17.61 -21.85 -0.55
CA PRO A 123 17.85 -22.94 -1.50
C PRO A 123 18.23 -22.48 -2.92
N PHE A 124 17.86 -21.26 -3.31
CA PHE A 124 18.12 -20.73 -4.65
C PHE A 124 19.46 -19.99 -4.78
N PHE A 125 20.13 -19.67 -3.67
CA PHE A 125 21.43 -18.98 -3.69
C PHE A 125 22.64 -19.91 -3.63
N LYS A 126 22.42 -21.19 -3.28
CA LYS A 126 23.47 -22.19 -3.21
C LYS A 126 23.69 -22.78 -4.61
N VAL A 127 24.60 -22.16 -5.36
CA VAL A 127 25.26 -22.74 -6.54
C VAL A 127 26.67 -23.15 -6.14
#